data_AF-A0A3D2X7S3-F1
#
_entry.id   AF-A0A3D2X7S3-F1
#
_cell.length_a   1.000
_cell.length_b   1.000
_cell.length_c   1.000
_cell.angle_alpha   90.00
_cell.angle_beta   90.00
_cell.angle_gamma   90.00
#
_symmetry.space_group_name_H-M   'P 1'
#
loop_
_entity.id
_entity.type
_entity.pdbx_description
1 polymer ?
#
loop_
_entity_poly.entity_id
_entity_poly.type
_entity_poly.pdbx_seq_one_letter_code
_entity_poly.pdbx_strand_id
1 'polypeptide(L)' 'DKNNQRVIHYIKTDEDHKQVEVILNCSEDSIVVERKGNELFSLLNEDTILKPKGVFIQQI' A
#
# COMPACT_ATOMS: atom_id res chain seq x y z
N ASP A 1 -1.26 10.21 1.92
CA ASP A 1 -2.29 11.24 1.68
C ASP A 1 -3.66 10.57 1.72
N LYS A 2 -4.35 10.60 2.88
CA LYS A 2 -5.62 9.88 3.09
C LYS A 2 -6.82 10.54 2.36
N ASN A 3 -6.59 11.66 1.69
CA ASN A 3 -7.62 12.43 1.00
C ASN A 3 -7.62 12.24 -0.52
N ASN A 4 -6.71 11.44 -1.09
CA ASN A 4 -6.76 11.13 -2.51
C ASN A 4 -7.79 10.03 -2.77
N GLN A 5 -8.95 10.41 -3.32
CA GLN A 5 -10.07 9.50 -3.62
C GLN A 5 -9.69 8.34 -4.56
N ARG A 6 -8.53 8.41 -5.22
CA ARG A 6 -8.01 7.39 -6.13
C ARG A 6 -6.93 6.51 -5.51
N VAL A 7 -6.72 6.56 -4.19
CA VAL A 7 -5.85 5.61 -3.50
C VAL A 7 -6.71 4.67 -2.67
N ILE A 8 -6.63 3.37 -2.96
CA ILE A 8 -7.29 2.36 -2.14
C ILE A 8 -6.31 1.97 -1.04
N HIS A 9 -6.71 2.20 0.20
CA HIS A 9 -5.97 1.77 1.38
C HIS A 9 -6.85 0.85 2.22
N TYR A 10 -6.47 -0.42 2.27
CA TYR A 10 -7.24 -1.46 2.94
C TYR A 10 -6.35 -2.22 3.93
N ILE A 11 -6.89 -2.51 5.12
CA ILE A 11 -6.23 -3.34 6.12
C ILE A 11 -7.16 -4.51 6.45
N LYS A 12 -6.66 -5.72 6.27
CA LYS A 12 -7.33 -6.96 6.68
C LYS A 12 -6.65 -7.48 7.95
N THR A 13 -7.45 -7.81 8.96
CA THR A 13 -6.98 -8.52 10.16
C THR A 13 -7.51 -9.95 10.14
N ASP A 14 -6.66 -10.92 10.45
CA ASP A 14 -7.05 -12.33 10.62
C ASP A 14 -7.40 -12.69 12.08
N GLU A 15 -7.70 -13.96 12.32
CA GLU A 15 -8.08 -14.49 13.64
C GLU A 15 -6.91 -14.48 14.65
N ASP A 16 -5.67 -14.45 14.17
CA ASP A 16 -4.44 -14.37 14.98
C ASP A 16 -4.01 -12.91 15.26
N HIS A 17 -4.84 -11.93 14.91
CA HIS A 17 -4.52 -10.50 14.93
C HIS A 17 -3.38 -10.08 13.99
N LYS A 18 -2.98 -10.91 13.02
CA LYS A 18 -2.02 -10.50 11.99
C LYS A 18 -2.74 -9.62 10.98
N GLN A 19 -2.04 -8.61 10.48
CA GLN A 19 -2.61 -7.63 9.58
C GLN A 19 -1.91 -7.65 8.22
N VAL A 20 -2.71 -7.57 7.16
CA VAL A 20 -2.22 -7.35 5.79
C VAL A 20 -2.74 -5.99 5.34
N GLU A 21 -1.81 -5.08 5.06
CA GLU A 21 -2.09 -3.78 4.49
C GLU A 21 -1.91 -3.84 2.96
N VAL A 22 -2.93 -3.40 2.23
CA VAL A 22 -2.96 -3.32 0.77
C VAL A 22 -3.15 -1.86 0.37
N ILE A 23 -2.24 -1.37 -0.45
CA ILE A 23 -2.26 -0.02 -1.01
C ILE A 23 -2.25 -0.13 -2.54
N LEU A 24 -3.29 0.41 -3.19
CA LEU A 24 -3.37 0.52 -4.64
C LEU A 24 -3.36 1.99 -5.03
N ASN A 25 -2.40 2.38 -5.86
CA ASN A 25 -2.37 3.72 -6.41
C ASN A 25 -3.14 3.77 -7.73
N CYS A 26 -4.43 4.09 -7.66
CA CYS A 26 -5.27 4.33 -8.83
C CYS A 26 -5.31 5.80 -9.26
N SER A 27 -4.46 6.65 -8.65
CA SER A 27 -4.31 8.05 -9.02
C SER A 27 -3.31 8.23 -10.16
N GLU A 28 -3.29 9.41 -10.78
CA GLU A 28 -2.29 9.76 -11.80
C GLU A 28 -0.97 10.25 -11.16
N ASP A 29 -0.96 10.49 -9.85
CA ASP A 29 0.19 11.00 -9.11
C ASP A 29 0.94 9.86 -8.41
N SER A 30 2.24 10.03 -8.21
CA SER A 30 3.00 9.12 -7.33
C SER A 30 2.70 9.43 -5.86
N ILE A 31 2.63 8.41 -5.03
CA ILE A 31 2.38 8.57 -3.58
C ILE A 31 3.50 7.95 -2.76
N VAL A 32 3.72 8.49 -1.58
CA VAL A 32 4.64 7.89 -0.60
C VAL A 32 3.88 6.85 0.22
N VAL A 33 4.42 5.63 0.29
CA VAL A 33 3.92 4.55 1.15
C VAL A 33 4.86 4.32 2.33
N GLU A 34 4.30 4.18 3.51
CA GLU A 34 5.08 3.92 4.72
C GLU A 34 5.33 2.41 4.84
N ARG A 35 6.60 2.02 5.03
CA ARG A 35 6.95 0.64 5.36
C ARG A 35 6.79 0.41 6.86
N LYS A 36 5.80 -0.37 7.24
CA LYS A 36 5.42 -0.67 8.64
C LYS A 36 5.76 -2.09 9.06
N GLY A 37 6.00 -2.98 8.09
CA GLY A 37 6.37 -4.35 8.35
C GLY A 37 7.01 -5.02 7.15
N ASN A 38 6.74 -6.32 6.97
CA ASN A 38 7.37 -7.13 5.94
C ASN A 38 6.65 -6.94 4.60
N GLU A 39 7.39 -6.55 3.55
CA GLU A 39 6.87 -6.52 2.20
C GLU A 39 6.49 -7.94 1.75
N LEU A 40 5.22 -8.12 1.37
CA LEU A 40 4.72 -9.37 0.79
C LEU A 40 4.72 -9.30 -0.73
N PHE A 41 4.44 -8.12 -1.28
CA PHE A 41 4.38 -7.89 -2.72
C PHE A 41 4.54 -6.40 -3.04
N SER A 42 5.25 -6.11 -4.13
CA SER A 42 5.30 -4.76 -4.68
C SER A 42 5.30 -4.76 -6.21
N LEU A 43 4.62 -3.77 -6.77
CA LEU A 43 4.60 -3.47 -8.20
C LEU A 43 4.67 -1.95 -8.37
N LEU A 44 5.64 -1.50 -9.18
CA LEU A 44 5.90 -0.06 -9.42
C LEU A 44 6.12 0.74 -8.12
N ASN A 45 6.73 0.10 -7.11
CA ASN A 45 7.17 0.73 -5.87
C ASN A 45 8.70 0.82 -5.86
N GLU A 46 9.25 2.01 -5.70
CA GLU A 46 10.69 2.25 -5.67
C GLU A 46 10.99 3.29 -4.58
N ASP A 47 11.88 2.97 -3.64
CA ASP A 47 12.25 3.86 -2.53
C ASP A 47 11.06 4.51 -1.81
N THR A 48 10.04 3.72 -1.46
CA THR A 48 8.78 4.15 -0.81
C THR A 48 7.84 4.99 -1.68
N ILE A 49 8.17 5.19 -2.96
CA ILE A 49 7.32 5.86 -3.93
C ILE A 49 6.55 4.82 -4.73
N LEU A 50 5.23 4.79 -4.50
CA LEU A 50 4.30 3.98 -5.27
C LEU A 50 3.79 4.80 -6.46
N LYS A 51 4.25 4.44 -7.66
CA LYS A 51 3.89 5.12 -8.92
C LYS A 51 2.42 4.85 -9.30
N PRO A 52 1.83 5.61 -10.24
CA PRO A 52 0.50 5.32 -10.78
C PRO A 52 0.36 3.88 -11.23
N LYS A 53 -0.80 3.27 -10.95
CA LYS A 53 -1.09 1.83 -11.19
C LYS A 53 -0.22 0.87 -10.37
N GLY A 54 0.51 1.39 -9.38
CA GLY A 54 1.30 0.59 -8.46
C GLY A 54 0.46 -0.12 -7.41
N VAL A 55 1.01 -1.22 -6.91
CA VAL A 55 0.46 -2.03 -5.83
C VAL A 55 1.54 -2.24 -4.78
N PHE A 56 1.19 -2.03 -3.51
CA PHE A 56 2.06 -2.35 -2.39
C PHE A 56 1.29 -3.13 -1.34
N ILE A 57 1.84 -4.26 -0.92
CA ILE A 57 1.25 -5.15 0.08
C ILE A 57 2.30 -5.48 1.11
N GLN A 58 1.97 -5.27 2.38
CA GLN A 58 2.83 -5.61 3.50
C GLN A 58 2.06 -6.30 4.61
N GLN A 59 2.74 -7.16 5.34
CA GLN A 59 2.28 -7.71 6.61
C GLN A 59 2.74 -6.77 7.73
N ILE A 60 1.80 -6.31 8.55
CA ILE A 60 2.03 -5.44 9.72
C ILE A 60 1.64 -6.15 11.01
#